data_AF-A0A9D3M2H9-F1
#
_entry.id   AF-A0A9D3M2H9-F1
#
_cell.length_a   1.000
_cell.length_b   1.000
_cell.length_c   1.000
_cell.angle_alpha   90.00
_cell.angle_beta   90.00
_cell.angle_gamma   90.00
#
_symmetry.space_group_name_H-M   'P 1'
#
loop_
_entity.id
_entity.type
_entity.pdbx_description
1 polymer ?
#
loop_
_entity_poly.entity_id
_entity_poly.type
_entity_poly.pdbx_seq_one_letter_code
_entity_poly.pdbx_strand_id
1 'polypeptide(L)'
;MGFQEDFQAMTYGFKMANNVTDLRVTGMLKDVEDDLQRRVKSTRSRQGEQRDPEVELEHQQCSALFNRIKFTRLLLTALIAFTKKETSSVSEAQKLMTQAADLLPAIHSTLQHGVQAQNDTSKGDHPIMMGFEPLVNQRLLPPTFPRYAKIIRREEMVAYFSKLIDRIKTVCEVINTTHLHGILDFFCEFSEQSPCVLSRSLLQTTFLMDSKKVLGSHLMHDMIKDALRGFVSPPVLSPKCCLYNNHQAKDYIDSFITHCSRPFCSLIQIHGHNRARQRDKLGHILEEFATLQDEAEKVDAALHSLLLKLEPQRQHLACLGTWVLYHSLRIMIHYLLSGFELELYSMHEYYYIYWYLSEFLYAWLMSTLSRADSSQMAEERITEELQRRGSSKKTKKKKKTRPLSREITMSQAYQNMCAGMYKTMIALDMDGKVRKPQFELDSEQVRYEHRFAPFNSVVTPPPVHYIQFKEMSDLKKYTPPPQSADLYLAASKHFQQAKLILENVPSPDPEVNRILKVAKPNIVVMKLLAGGHKKETKVLPQFDFSAHKYFPVVKII
;
A
#
# COMPACT_ATOMS: atom_id res chain seq x y z
N MET A 1 7.67 12.98 3.96
CA MET A 1 8.55 12.14 4.82
C MET A 1 8.95 12.92 6.06
N GLY A 2 9.14 12.24 7.20
CA GLY A 2 9.52 12.87 8.47
C GLY A 2 11.03 13.10 8.56
N PHE A 3 11.44 14.33 8.86
CA PHE A 3 12.84 14.69 9.10
C PHE A 3 13.34 14.05 10.41
N GLN A 4 14.56 13.49 10.40
CA GLN A 4 15.18 12.72 11.51
C GLN A 4 14.51 11.37 11.85
N GLU A 5 13.41 11.02 11.19
CA GLU A 5 12.74 9.74 11.34
C GLU A 5 12.94 8.86 10.10
N ASP A 6 12.63 9.37 8.91
CA ASP A 6 12.84 8.65 7.64
C ASP A 6 14.28 8.80 7.12
N PHE A 7 14.88 9.98 7.30
CA PHE A 7 16.27 10.28 6.93
C PHE A 7 16.77 11.55 7.64
N GLN A 8 18.10 11.68 7.74
CA GLN A 8 18.77 12.86 8.27
C GLN A 8 19.47 13.61 7.12
N ALA A 9 18.97 14.80 6.77
CA ALA A 9 19.58 15.62 5.71
C ALA A 9 20.63 16.60 6.24
N MET A 10 20.73 16.77 7.57
CA MET A 10 21.72 17.67 8.16
C MET A 10 23.12 17.17 7.88
N THR A 11 23.91 18.02 7.22
CA THR A 11 25.34 17.78 7.02
C THR A 11 26.17 18.28 8.20
N TYR A 12 25.57 19.00 9.16
CA TYR A 12 26.26 19.60 10.30
C TYR A 12 27.46 20.47 9.89
N GLY A 13 27.34 21.21 8.79
CA GLY A 13 28.44 22.02 8.27
C GLY A 13 29.49 21.24 7.48
N PHE A 14 29.32 19.92 7.29
CA PHE A 14 30.12 19.14 6.36
C PHE A 14 29.91 19.66 4.94
N LYS A 15 30.96 20.20 4.34
CA LYS A 15 30.94 20.74 2.98
C LYS A 15 30.99 19.59 1.98
N MET A 16 29.83 19.23 1.46
CA MET A 16 29.73 18.37 0.28
C MET A 16 30.32 19.12 -0.93
N ALA A 17 30.86 18.39 -1.91
CA ALA A 17 31.48 18.93 -3.13
C ALA A 17 30.43 19.52 -4.10
N ASN A 18 29.60 20.44 -3.62
CA ASN A 18 28.45 21.03 -4.30
C ASN A 18 28.83 21.88 -5.52
N ASN A 19 30.11 22.17 -5.70
CA ASN A 19 30.66 22.87 -6.86
C ASN A 19 30.84 21.97 -8.10
N VAL A 20 30.68 20.65 -7.95
CA VAL A 20 30.76 19.70 -9.07
C VAL A 20 29.35 19.34 -9.53
N THR A 21 29.04 19.61 -10.80
CA THR A 21 27.72 19.32 -11.37
C THR A 21 27.53 17.84 -11.66
N ASP A 22 26.28 17.37 -11.64
CA ASP A 22 25.92 16.00 -12.01
C ASP A 22 26.44 15.58 -13.39
N LEU A 23 26.40 16.50 -14.36
CA LEU A 23 26.94 16.30 -15.70
C LEU A 23 28.46 16.08 -15.67
N ARG A 24 29.18 16.86 -14.86
CA ARG A 24 30.63 16.71 -14.71
C ARG A 24 30.99 15.41 -14.02
N VAL A 25 30.29 15.03 -12.95
CA VAL A 25 30.52 13.76 -12.24
C VAL A 25 30.29 12.57 -13.18
N THR A 26 29.17 12.56 -13.90
CA THR A 26 28.85 11.47 -14.83
C THR A 26 29.83 11.39 -16.00
N GLY A 27 30.31 12.54 -16.51
CA GLY A 27 31.39 12.60 -17.51
C GLY A 27 32.71 12.02 -16.99
N MET A 28 33.17 12.46 -15.81
CA MET A 28 34.40 11.93 -15.22
C MET A 28 34.35 10.42 -14.95
N LEU A 29 33.19 9.90 -14.49
CA LEU A 29 33.00 8.46 -14.34
C LEU A 29 33.05 7.71 -15.68
N LYS A 30 32.57 8.33 -16.76
CA LYS A 30 32.62 7.74 -18.11
C LYS A 30 34.05 7.68 -18.63
N ASP A 31 34.85 8.71 -18.40
CA ASP A 31 36.26 8.72 -18.80
C ASP A 31 37.05 7.60 -18.11
N VAL A 32 36.81 7.39 -16.80
CA VAL A 32 37.41 6.29 -16.04
C VAL A 32 36.91 4.93 -16.54
N GLU A 33 35.61 4.79 -16.83
CA GLU A 33 35.04 3.58 -17.42
C GLU A 33 35.72 3.23 -18.75
N ASP A 34 35.94 4.21 -19.63
CA ASP A 34 36.55 3.99 -20.94
C ASP A 34 38.03 3.62 -20.84
N ASP A 35 38.78 4.20 -19.90
CA ASP A 35 40.16 3.80 -19.64
C ASP A 35 40.24 2.35 -19.16
N LEU A 36 39.41 1.98 -18.18
CA LEU A 36 39.35 0.62 -17.66
C LEU A 36 38.89 -0.37 -18.73
N GLN A 37 37.95 0.02 -19.60
CA GLN A 37 37.50 -0.83 -20.70
C GLN A 37 38.64 -1.12 -21.69
N ARG A 38 39.48 -0.13 -21.99
CA ARG A 38 40.68 -0.32 -22.84
C ARG A 38 41.66 -1.29 -22.19
N ARG A 39 41.92 -1.17 -20.88
CA ARG A 39 42.80 -2.08 -20.13
C ARG A 39 42.26 -3.51 -20.06
N VAL A 40 40.96 -3.67 -19.84
CA VAL A 40 40.31 -5.00 -19.84
C VAL A 40 40.43 -5.66 -21.23
N LYS A 41 40.34 -4.88 -22.31
CA LYS A 41 40.53 -5.39 -23.68
C LYS A 41 41.99 -5.75 -23.96
N SER A 42 42.96 -4.96 -23.51
CA SER A 42 44.39 -5.22 -23.74
C SER A 42 44.93 -6.40 -22.94
N THR A 43 44.37 -6.66 -21.75
CA THR A 43 44.73 -7.78 -20.86
C THR A 43 43.90 -9.06 -21.15
N ARG A 44 43.07 -9.05 -22.19
CA ARG A 44 42.25 -10.21 -22.58
C ARG A 44 43.11 -11.23 -23.32
N SER A 45 43.15 -12.47 -22.82
CA SER A 45 43.85 -13.58 -23.49
C SER A 45 43.09 -14.06 -24.74
N ARG A 46 43.82 -14.51 -25.76
CA ARG A 46 43.26 -15.16 -26.95
C ARG A 46 42.96 -16.64 -26.65
N GLN A 47 41.96 -17.21 -27.33
CA GLN A 47 41.63 -18.64 -27.15
C GLN A 47 42.86 -19.52 -27.42
N GLY A 48 43.27 -20.31 -26.42
CA GLY A 48 44.37 -21.26 -26.52
C GLY A 48 45.71 -20.81 -25.95
N GLU A 49 45.84 -19.56 -25.49
CA GLU A 49 47.07 -19.07 -24.85
C GLU A 49 47.06 -19.29 -23.33
N GLN A 50 48.16 -19.82 -22.77
CA GLN A 50 48.36 -19.85 -21.31
C GLN A 50 48.61 -18.43 -20.80
N ARG A 51 47.95 -18.09 -19.69
CA ARG A 51 47.99 -16.76 -19.09
C ARG A 51 49.21 -16.62 -18.19
N ASP A 52 49.95 -15.53 -18.36
CA ASP A 52 50.86 -15.05 -17.32
C ASP A 52 50.02 -14.73 -16.06
N PRO A 53 50.36 -15.28 -14.88
CA PRO A 53 49.67 -15.01 -13.63
C PRO A 53 49.53 -13.53 -13.28
N GLU A 54 50.52 -12.69 -13.60
CA GLU A 54 50.48 -11.25 -13.31
C GLU A 54 49.46 -10.53 -14.20
N VAL A 55 49.48 -10.84 -15.51
CA VAL A 55 48.51 -10.29 -16.48
C VAL A 55 47.10 -10.77 -16.18
N GLU A 56 46.96 -12.00 -15.66
CA GLU A 56 45.65 -12.50 -15.24
C GLU A 56 45.12 -11.76 -14.01
N LEU A 57 45.97 -11.53 -13.01
CA LEU A 57 45.59 -10.74 -11.84
C LEU A 57 45.20 -9.31 -12.23
N GLU A 58 45.98 -8.67 -13.10
CA GLU A 58 45.68 -7.34 -13.63
C GLU A 58 44.32 -7.33 -14.36
N HIS A 59 44.06 -8.34 -15.19
CA HIS A 59 42.79 -8.47 -15.89
C HIS A 59 41.60 -8.58 -14.94
N GLN A 60 41.72 -9.44 -13.91
CA GLN A 60 40.68 -9.65 -12.91
C GLN A 60 40.42 -8.37 -12.10
N GLN A 61 41.46 -7.66 -11.68
CA GLN A 61 41.36 -6.39 -10.96
C GLN A 61 40.76 -5.27 -11.82
N CYS A 62 41.22 -5.13 -13.07
CA CYS A 62 40.67 -4.13 -14.00
C CYS A 62 39.20 -4.42 -14.30
N SER A 63 38.83 -5.68 -14.50
CA SER A 63 37.44 -6.10 -14.70
C SER A 63 36.58 -5.82 -13.47
N ALA A 64 37.10 -6.11 -12.27
CA ALA A 64 36.43 -5.84 -11.01
C ALA A 64 36.13 -4.33 -10.84
N LEU A 65 37.11 -3.47 -11.13
CA LEU A 65 36.96 -2.02 -11.02
C LEU A 65 36.03 -1.46 -12.11
N PHE A 66 36.17 -1.92 -13.36
CA PHE A 66 35.32 -1.53 -14.48
C PHE A 66 33.83 -1.72 -14.17
N ASN A 67 33.45 -2.92 -13.69
CA ASN A 67 32.05 -3.23 -13.37
C ASN A 67 31.50 -2.32 -12.25
N ARG A 68 32.31 -2.00 -11.22
CA ARG A 68 31.89 -1.14 -10.10
C ARG A 68 31.75 0.34 -10.51
N ILE A 69 32.67 0.85 -11.32
CA ILE A 69 32.60 2.23 -11.85
C ILE A 69 31.40 2.36 -12.79
N LYS A 70 31.23 1.42 -13.72
CA LYS A 70 30.08 1.40 -14.63
C LYS A 70 28.76 1.32 -13.86
N PHE A 71 28.66 0.43 -12.88
CA PHE A 71 27.49 0.33 -12.00
C PHE A 71 27.17 1.66 -11.32
N THR A 72 28.17 2.29 -10.70
CA THR A 72 28.02 3.56 -9.99
C THR A 72 27.54 4.66 -10.94
N ARG A 73 28.12 4.75 -12.14
CA ARG A 73 27.68 5.71 -13.16
C ARG A 73 26.24 5.46 -13.59
N LEU A 74 25.88 4.21 -13.93
CA LEU A 74 24.52 3.86 -14.35
C LEU A 74 23.48 4.17 -13.27
N LEU A 75 23.78 3.82 -12.01
CA LEU A 75 22.92 4.14 -10.87
C LEU A 75 22.74 5.65 -10.72
N LEU A 76 23.82 6.43 -10.75
CA LEU A 76 23.76 7.89 -10.65
C LEU A 76 22.98 8.51 -11.81
N THR A 77 23.28 8.11 -13.05
CA THR A 77 22.57 8.61 -14.24
C THR A 77 21.07 8.31 -14.19
N ALA A 78 20.69 7.12 -13.71
CA ALA A 78 19.29 6.76 -13.55
C ALA A 78 18.59 7.62 -12.47
N LEU A 79 19.26 7.88 -11.34
CA LEU A 79 18.73 8.78 -10.30
C LEU A 79 18.58 10.22 -10.80
N ILE A 80 19.52 10.71 -11.61
CA ILE A 80 19.43 12.01 -12.28
C ILE A 80 18.25 12.03 -13.27
N ALA A 81 17.98 10.93 -13.98
CA ALA A 81 16.86 10.89 -14.91
C ALA A 81 15.50 11.12 -14.19
N PHE A 82 15.35 10.67 -12.93
CA PHE A 82 14.16 10.96 -12.13
C PHE A 82 14.01 12.45 -11.76
N THR A 83 15.07 13.26 -11.79
CA THR A 83 14.97 14.70 -11.47
C THR A 83 14.46 15.54 -12.63
N LYS A 84 14.51 15.02 -13.87
CA LYS A 84 14.05 15.71 -15.08
C LYS A 84 12.53 15.87 -15.17
N LYS A 85 11.77 15.12 -14.36
CA LYS A 85 10.31 15.18 -14.27
C LYS A 85 9.56 14.90 -15.60
N GLU A 86 10.04 13.91 -16.37
CA GLU A 86 9.42 13.48 -17.63
C GLU A 86 9.26 11.96 -17.67
N THR A 87 8.16 11.46 -18.25
CA THR A 87 7.90 10.01 -18.39
C THR A 87 8.91 9.30 -19.29
N SER A 88 9.41 10.00 -20.33
CA SER A 88 10.53 9.56 -21.17
C SER A 88 11.79 9.28 -20.34
N SER A 89 12.09 10.15 -19.38
CA SER A 89 13.26 10.03 -18.50
C SER A 89 13.10 8.89 -17.49
N VAL A 90 11.88 8.60 -17.03
CA VAL A 90 11.60 7.41 -16.20
C VAL A 90 11.84 6.11 -16.99
N SER A 91 11.48 6.10 -18.28
CA SER A 91 11.72 4.96 -19.16
C SER A 91 13.21 4.76 -19.45
N GLU A 92 13.98 5.85 -19.56
CA GLU A 92 15.44 5.83 -19.61
C GLU A 92 16.03 5.26 -18.32
N ALA A 93 15.57 5.72 -17.16
CA ALA A 93 15.99 5.22 -15.85
C ALA A 93 15.76 3.71 -15.71
N GLN A 94 14.63 3.20 -16.20
CA GLN A 94 14.34 1.76 -16.19
C GLN A 94 15.37 0.95 -16.99
N LYS A 95 15.75 1.43 -18.19
CA LYS A 95 16.78 0.77 -19.01
C LYS A 95 18.15 0.78 -18.32
N LEU A 96 18.52 1.89 -17.69
CA LEU A 96 19.77 2.03 -16.94
C LEU A 96 19.79 1.10 -15.71
N MET A 97 18.65 0.95 -15.02
CA MET A 97 18.50 0.04 -13.88
C MET A 97 18.66 -1.42 -14.30
N THR A 98 18.10 -1.82 -15.46
CA THR A 98 18.33 -3.16 -16.02
C THR A 98 19.81 -3.40 -16.30
N GLN A 99 20.49 -2.44 -16.95
CA GLN A 99 21.93 -2.54 -17.20
C GLN A 99 22.76 -2.60 -15.91
N ALA A 100 22.35 -1.87 -14.86
CA ALA A 100 23.02 -1.91 -13.56
C ALA A 100 22.82 -3.28 -12.87
N ALA A 101 21.65 -3.90 -12.99
CA ALA A 101 21.38 -5.24 -12.47
C ALA A 101 22.31 -6.29 -13.08
N ASP A 102 22.53 -6.23 -14.40
CA ASP A 102 23.37 -7.17 -15.15
C ASP A 102 24.84 -7.16 -14.69
N LEU A 103 25.29 -6.08 -14.02
CA LEU A 103 26.64 -5.96 -13.49
C LEU A 103 26.81 -6.60 -12.10
N LEU A 104 25.73 -6.81 -11.35
CA LEU A 104 25.80 -7.30 -9.97
C LEU A 104 26.46 -8.69 -9.85
N PRO A 105 26.20 -9.68 -10.72
CA PRO A 105 26.88 -10.98 -10.66
C PRO A 105 28.41 -10.86 -10.80
N ALA A 106 28.89 -10.00 -11.70
CA ALA A 106 30.32 -9.75 -11.89
C ALA A 106 30.94 -8.99 -10.69
N ILE A 107 30.19 -8.08 -10.07
CA ILE A 107 30.61 -7.40 -8.85
C ILE A 107 30.73 -8.39 -7.68
N HIS A 108 29.79 -9.34 -7.59
CA HIS A 108 29.77 -10.38 -6.56
C HIS A 108 30.93 -11.36 -6.70
N SER A 109 31.20 -11.87 -7.90
CA SER A 109 32.28 -12.83 -8.15
C SER A 109 33.69 -12.23 -7.99
N THR A 110 33.80 -10.91 -7.84
CA THR A 110 35.06 -10.19 -7.73
C THR A 110 35.21 -9.43 -6.40
N LEU A 111 34.44 -9.77 -5.36
CA LEU A 111 34.51 -9.10 -4.05
C LEU A 111 35.87 -9.26 -3.35
N GLN A 112 36.54 -10.39 -3.57
CA GLN A 112 37.85 -10.75 -3.00
C GLN A 112 38.98 -9.80 -3.44
N HIS A 113 38.85 -9.12 -4.59
CA HIS A 113 39.85 -8.20 -5.12
C HIS A 113 39.85 -6.83 -4.41
N GLY A 114 38.85 -6.54 -3.56
CA GLY A 114 38.82 -5.33 -2.76
C GLY A 114 39.69 -5.43 -1.49
N VAL A 115 40.11 -4.28 -0.95
CA VAL A 115 40.78 -4.22 0.36
C VAL A 115 39.83 -4.76 1.44
N GLN A 116 40.21 -5.84 2.12
CA GLN A 116 39.38 -6.46 3.15
C GLN A 116 39.45 -5.67 4.47
N ALA A 117 38.37 -5.69 5.26
CA ALA A 117 38.34 -5.00 6.56
C ALA A 117 39.29 -5.69 7.54
N GLN A 118 39.98 -4.91 8.38
CA GLN A 118 40.79 -5.47 9.45
C GLN A 118 39.87 -5.87 10.61
N ASN A 119 39.93 -7.14 11.02
CA ASN A 119 39.13 -7.71 12.11
C ASN A 119 39.77 -7.48 13.50
N ASP A 120 40.76 -6.60 13.63
CA ASP A 120 41.47 -6.37 14.89
C ASP A 120 40.56 -5.65 15.90
N THR A 121 39.98 -6.43 16.78
CA THR A 121 39.04 -6.05 17.85
C THR A 121 39.72 -5.35 19.04
N SER A 122 40.96 -4.87 18.89
CA SER A 122 41.68 -4.20 19.98
C SER A 122 41.21 -2.76 20.23
N LYS A 123 40.38 -2.18 19.35
CA LYS A 123 39.84 -0.81 19.46
C LYS A 123 38.34 -0.74 19.12
N GLY A 124 37.51 -1.36 19.96
CA GLY A 124 36.04 -1.24 19.91
C GLY A 124 35.37 -2.08 18.81
N ASP A 125 34.06 -2.29 18.95
CA ASP A 125 33.22 -3.19 18.15
C ASP A 125 33.01 -2.75 16.66
N HIS A 126 33.95 -2.04 16.05
CA HIS A 126 33.78 -1.41 14.74
C HIS A 126 34.91 -1.76 13.76
N PRO A 127 34.58 -2.31 12.56
CA PRO A 127 35.58 -2.66 11.57
C PRO A 127 36.26 -1.40 11.00
N ILE A 128 37.59 -1.35 11.06
CA ILE A 128 38.38 -0.30 10.42
C ILE A 128 38.55 -0.66 8.94
N MET A 129 38.04 0.20 8.05
CA MET A 129 38.14 0.04 6.60
C MET A 129 38.84 1.25 6.00
N MET A 130 39.74 1.01 5.04
CA MET A 130 40.40 2.08 4.29
C MET A 130 39.38 3.07 3.73
N GLY A 131 39.57 4.36 4.02
CA GLY A 131 38.68 5.44 3.57
C GLY A 131 37.47 5.72 4.47
N PHE A 132 37.23 4.93 5.52
CA PHE A 132 36.12 5.13 6.47
C PHE A 132 36.66 5.39 7.88
N GLU A 133 36.51 6.63 8.37
CA GLU A 133 36.87 7.04 9.73
C GLU A 133 35.59 7.38 10.52
N PRO A 134 35.15 6.56 11.48
CA PRO A 134 33.88 6.75 12.18
C PRO A 134 33.75 8.05 12.96
N LEU A 135 34.87 8.68 13.35
CA LEU A 135 34.89 9.91 14.14
C LEU A 135 35.23 11.16 13.31
N VAL A 136 35.28 11.05 11.98
CA VAL A 136 35.74 12.15 11.09
C VAL A 136 34.94 13.44 11.25
N ASN A 137 33.65 13.33 11.56
CA ASN A 137 32.74 14.46 11.76
C ASN A 137 32.38 14.70 13.23
N GLN A 138 33.05 14.07 14.20
CA GLN A 138 32.70 14.15 15.63
C GLN A 138 32.66 15.60 16.14
N ARG A 139 33.57 16.46 15.66
CA ARG A 139 33.63 17.90 16.03
C ARG A 139 32.51 18.75 15.42
N LEU A 140 31.82 18.22 14.40
CA LEU A 140 30.71 18.89 13.71
C LEU A 140 29.36 18.51 14.33
N LEU A 141 29.28 17.36 14.99
CA LEU A 141 28.04 16.86 15.58
C LEU A 141 27.65 17.67 16.83
N PRO A 142 26.35 17.92 17.05
CA PRO A 142 25.87 18.48 18.32
C PRO A 142 26.24 17.54 19.48
N PRO A 143 26.33 18.05 20.73
CA PRO A 143 26.64 17.26 21.91
C PRO A 143 25.57 16.20 22.15
N THR A 144 25.80 15.02 21.56
CA THR A 144 24.93 13.85 21.56
C THR A 144 25.82 12.61 21.65
N PHE A 145 25.26 11.48 22.08
CA PHE A 145 26.03 10.23 22.12
C PHE A 145 26.60 9.90 20.72
N PRO A 146 27.91 9.59 20.60
CA PRO A 146 28.51 9.20 19.33
C PRO A 146 27.73 8.05 18.69
N ARG A 147 27.32 8.22 17.43
CA ARG A 147 26.68 7.17 16.64
C ARG A 147 27.65 6.70 15.57
N TYR A 148 28.02 5.42 15.62
CA TYR A 148 28.89 4.81 14.63
C TYR A 148 28.08 4.29 13.45
N ALA A 149 28.50 4.63 12.23
CA ALA A 149 27.89 4.09 11.02
C ALA A 149 28.19 2.58 10.94
N LYS A 150 27.15 1.75 10.94
CA LYS A 150 27.30 0.32 10.71
C LYS A 150 27.65 0.08 9.24
N ILE A 151 28.88 -0.33 8.97
CA ILE A 151 29.32 -0.75 7.64
C ILE A 151 28.83 -2.18 7.42
N ILE A 152 27.96 -2.38 6.43
CA ILE A 152 27.45 -3.70 6.05
C ILE A 152 28.52 -4.51 5.30
N ARG A 153 28.36 -5.84 5.30
CA ARG A 153 29.25 -6.73 4.54
C ARG A 153 29.07 -6.54 3.04
N ARG A 154 30.08 -6.89 2.25
CA ARG A 154 30.07 -6.68 0.79
C ARG A 154 29.04 -7.55 0.08
N GLU A 155 28.84 -8.76 0.56
CA GLU A 155 27.82 -9.69 0.07
C GLU A 155 26.41 -9.13 0.34
N GLU A 156 26.20 -8.59 1.55
CA GLU A 156 24.97 -7.90 1.93
C GLU A 156 24.73 -6.64 1.09
N MET A 157 25.79 -5.92 0.70
CA MET A 157 25.71 -4.77 -0.20
C MET A 157 25.20 -5.16 -1.59
N VAL A 158 25.71 -6.25 -2.18
CA VAL A 158 25.21 -6.74 -3.48
C VAL A 158 23.72 -7.12 -3.38
N ALA A 159 23.34 -7.84 -2.33
CA ALA A 159 21.95 -8.20 -2.08
C ALA A 159 21.05 -6.96 -1.85
N TYR A 160 21.56 -5.94 -1.17
CA TYR A 160 20.87 -4.67 -0.97
C TYR A 160 20.62 -3.96 -2.31
N PHE A 161 21.63 -3.82 -3.16
CA PHE A 161 21.47 -3.14 -4.45
C PHE A 161 20.58 -3.92 -5.41
N SER A 162 20.63 -5.25 -5.42
CA SER A 162 19.67 -6.07 -6.17
C SER A 162 18.23 -5.73 -5.78
N LYS A 163 17.91 -5.75 -4.48
CA LYS A 163 16.58 -5.38 -3.98
C LYS A 163 16.21 -3.93 -4.21
N LEU A 164 17.19 -3.01 -4.19
CA LEU A 164 16.94 -1.59 -4.48
C LEU A 164 16.61 -1.39 -5.96
N ILE A 165 17.35 -2.01 -6.86
CA ILE A 165 17.12 -1.93 -8.31
C ILE A 165 15.75 -2.49 -8.67
N ASP A 166 15.36 -3.65 -8.11
CA ASP A 166 14.03 -4.21 -8.34
C ASP A 166 12.92 -3.25 -7.88
N ARG A 167 13.07 -2.65 -6.70
CA ARG A 167 12.14 -1.63 -6.21
C ARG A 167 12.07 -0.40 -7.13
N ILE A 168 13.21 0.10 -7.62
CA ILE A 168 13.23 1.25 -8.55
C ILE A 168 12.61 0.87 -9.90
N LYS A 169 12.82 -0.35 -10.40
CA LYS A 169 12.16 -0.85 -11.61
C LYS A 169 10.65 -0.91 -11.44
N THR A 170 10.15 -1.37 -10.29
CA THR A 170 8.72 -1.27 -9.96
C THR A 170 8.26 0.19 -9.98
N VAL A 171 9.00 1.12 -9.36
CA VAL A 171 8.65 2.55 -9.43
C VAL A 171 8.50 3.05 -10.87
N CYS A 172 9.36 2.63 -11.80
CA CYS A 172 9.23 3.00 -13.21
C CYS A 172 7.91 2.52 -13.84
N GLU A 173 7.28 1.46 -13.34
CA GLU A 173 6.04 0.91 -13.90
C GLU A 173 4.82 1.78 -13.62
N VAL A 174 4.89 2.69 -12.64
CA VAL A 174 3.78 3.59 -12.26
C VAL A 174 3.29 4.45 -13.44
N ILE A 175 4.17 4.74 -14.41
CA ILE A 175 3.84 5.53 -15.60
C ILE A 175 2.84 4.83 -16.51
N ASN A 176 2.71 3.50 -16.38
CA ASN A 176 1.77 2.69 -17.16
C ASN A 176 0.37 2.64 -16.53
N THR A 177 0.21 3.16 -15.31
CA THR A 177 -1.05 3.15 -14.57
C THR A 177 -1.75 4.50 -14.74
N THR A 178 -2.85 4.50 -15.49
CA THR A 178 -3.52 5.75 -15.93
C THR A 178 -4.81 6.09 -15.18
N HIS A 179 -5.26 5.23 -14.27
CA HIS A 179 -6.54 5.39 -13.56
C HIS A 179 -6.33 5.46 -12.05
N LEU A 180 -7.16 6.26 -11.37
CA LEU A 180 -7.00 6.61 -9.96
C LEU A 180 -6.94 5.41 -9.02
N HIS A 181 -7.86 4.45 -9.16
CA HIS A 181 -7.86 3.26 -8.30
C HIS A 181 -6.60 2.43 -8.46
N GLY A 182 -6.15 2.23 -9.71
CA GLY A 182 -4.91 1.52 -9.98
C GLY A 182 -3.70 2.22 -9.35
N ILE A 183 -3.68 3.55 -9.33
CA ILE A 183 -2.62 4.31 -8.65
C ILE A 183 -2.68 4.13 -7.13
N LEU A 184 -3.87 4.23 -6.53
CA LEU A 184 -4.04 4.04 -5.08
C LEU A 184 -3.59 2.63 -4.68
N ASP A 185 -4.00 1.62 -5.42
CA ASP A 185 -3.62 0.22 -5.18
C ASP A 185 -2.11 0.02 -5.42
N PHE A 186 -1.54 0.58 -6.49
CA PHE A 186 -0.09 0.55 -6.75
C PHE A 186 0.72 1.14 -5.60
N PHE A 187 0.35 2.32 -5.11
CA PHE A 187 1.03 2.97 -3.99
C PHE A 187 0.89 2.16 -2.70
N CYS A 188 -0.29 1.60 -2.45
CA CYS A 188 -0.53 0.73 -1.30
C CYS A 188 0.37 -0.52 -1.38
N GLU A 189 0.29 -1.29 -2.47
CA GLU A 189 1.05 -2.52 -2.70
C GLU A 189 2.56 -2.28 -2.66
N PHE A 190 3.04 -1.19 -3.27
CA PHE A 190 4.45 -0.82 -3.21
C PHE A 190 4.88 -0.54 -1.77
N SER A 191 4.06 0.16 -1.00
CA SER A 191 4.31 0.45 0.42
C SER A 191 4.35 -0.82 1.28
N GLU A 192 3.52 -1.82 0.95
CA GLU A 192 3.50 -3.12 1.63
C GLU A 192 4.79 -3.92 1.51
N GLN A 193 5.62 -3.64 0.51
CA GLN A 193 6.94 -4.26 0.35
C GLN A 193 8.00 -3.67 1.30
N SER A 194 7.62 -2.76 2.20
CA SER A 194 8.54 -2.01 3.08
C SER A 194 9.72 -1.35 2.32
N PRO A 195 9.42 -0.51 1.31
CA PRO A 195 10.44 0.13 0.48
C PRO A 195 11.29 1.12 1.28
N CYS A 196 12.56 1.24 0.89
CA CYS A 196 13.47 2.21 1.54
C CYS A 196 13.07 3.65 1.18
N VAL A 197 13.56 4.61 1.98
CA VAL A 197 13.25 6.04 1.83
C VAL A 197 13.53 6.57 0.43
N LEU A 198 14.61 6.13 -0.22
CA LEU A 198 14.93 6.53 -1.60
C LEU A 198 13.83 6.08 -2.56
N SER A 199 13.49 4.79 -2.56
CA SER A 199 12.49 4.24 -3.47
C SER A 199 11.08 4.80 -3.22
N ARG A 200 10.71 5.10 -1.96
CA ARG A 200 9.47 5.82 -1.61
C ARG A 200 9.47 7.25 -2.12
N SER A 201 10.59 7.95 -1.98
CA SER A 201 10.77 9.31 -2.51
C SER A 201 10.59 9.32 -4.02
N LEU A 202 11.29 8.42 -4.72
CA LEU A 202 11.23 8.31 -6.18
C LEU A 202 9.81 8.09 -6.67
N LEU A 203 9.04 7.19 -6.04
CA LEU A 203 7.66 6.96 -6.41
C LEU A 203 6.80 8.23 -6.26
N GLN A 204 6.88 8.88 -5.10
CA GLN A 204 6.13 10.11 -4.85
C GLN A 204 6.51 11.22 -5.83
N THR A 205 7.80 11.46 -6.04
CA THR A 205 8.29 12.52 -6.92
C THR A 205 8.01 12.21 -8.38
N THR A 206 7.97 10.94 -8.80
CA THR A 206 7.66 10.54 -10.18
C THR A 206 6.18 10.73 -10.48
N PHE A 207 5.30 10.37 -9.55
CA PHE A 207 3.87 10.47 -9.76
C PHE A 207 3.33 11.90 -9.55
N LEU A 208 3.72 12.55 -8.45
CA LEU A 208 3.30 13.92 -8.07
C LEU A 208 4.43 14.93 -8.30
N MET A 209 4.84 15.10 -9.55
CA MET A 209 5.98 15.95 -9.95
C MET A 209 5.75 17.44 -9.65
N ASP A 210 4.50 17.88 -9.70
CA ASP A 210 3.99 19.17 -9.26
C ASP A 210 2.62 18.94 -8.60
N SER A 211 2.29 19.70 -7.57
CA SER A 211 1.09 19.59 -6.73
C SER A 211 -0.24 19.47 -7.50
N LYS A 212 -0.26 19.84 -8.79
CA LYS A 212 -1.43 19.82 -9.68
C LYS A 212 -1.32 18.87 -10.88
N LYS A 213 -0.12 18.34 -11.19
CA LYS A 213 0.14 17.54 -12.40
C LYS A 213 0.58 16.12 -12.04
N VAL A 214 -0.23 15.15 -12.47
CA VAL A 214 0.04 13.72 -12.44
C VAL A 214 0.92 13.35 -13.64
N LEU A 215 2.06 12.71 -13.38
CA LEU A 215 3.02 12.31 -14.42
C LEU A 215 3.45 13.47 -15.35
N GLY A 216 3.28 14.73 -14.90
CA GLY A 216 3.80 15.93 -15.55
C GLY A 216 2.93 16.48 -16.67
N SER A 217 1.96 15.69 -17.14
CA SER A 217 1.08 16.02 -18.25
C SER A 217 -0.39 16.06 -17.87
N HIS A 218 -0.86 15.22 -16.95
CA HIS A 218 -2.29 15.05 -16.65
C HIS A 218 -2.72 15.84 -15.42
N LEU A 219 -3.93 16.39 -15.43
CA LEU A 219 -4.48 17.09 -14.28
C LEU A 219 -5.16 16.08 -13.35
N MET A 220 -4.99 16.24 -12.04
CA MET A 220 -5.60 15.34 -11.05
C MET A 220 -7.14 15.30 -11.18
N HIS A 221 -7.76 16.45 -11.49
CA HIS A 221 -9.20 16.52 -11.68
C HIS A 221 -9.69 15.66 -12.86
N ASP A 222 -8.92 15.55 -13.95
CA ASP A 222 -9.31 14.69 -15.08
C ASP A 222 -9.30 13.22 -14.67
N MET A 223 -8.28 12.79 -13.92
CA MET A 223 -8.19 11.42 -13.42
C MET A 223 -9.33 11.09 -12.43
N ILE A 224 -9.71 12.05 -11.58
CA ILE A 224 -10.87 11.92 -10.68
C ILE A 224 -12.17 11.86 -11.47
N LYS A 225 -12.34 12.72 -12.48
CA LYS A 225 -13.54 12.75 -13.34
C LYS A 225 -13.74 11.41 -14.06
N ASP A 226 -12.67 10.82 -14.55
CA ASP A 226 -12.71 9.50 -15.20
C ASP A 226 -12.97 8.38 -14.19
N ALA A 227 -12.40 8.46 -12.98
CA ALA A 227 -12.67 7.50 -11.91
C ALA A 227 -14.16 7.53 -11.49
N LEU A 228 -14.75 8.72 -11.35
CA LEU A 228 -16.18 8.91 -11.08
C LEU A 228 -17.05 8.26 -12.16
N ARG A 229 -16.74 8.52 -13.45
CA ARG A 229 -17.44 7.89 -14.57
C ARG A 229 -17.37 6.36 -14.50
N GLY A 230 -16.16 5.84 -14.25
CA GLY A 230 -15.87 4.41 -14.22
C GLY A 230 -16.35 3.68 -12.98
N PHE A 231 -16.80 4.38 -11.92
CA PHE A 231 -17.23 3.77 -10.65
C PHE A 231 -18.72 3.96 -10.36
N VAL A 232 -19.23 5.19 -10.41
CA VAL A 232 -20.65 5.51 -10.11
C VAL A 232 -21.45 6.01 -11.31
N SER A 233 -20.79 6.26 -12.45
CA SER A 233 -21.43 6.69 -13.71
C SER A 233 -22.47 7.81 -13.53
N PRO A 234 -22.08 8.97 -12.96
CA PRO A 234 -23.04 9.99 -12.57
C PRO A 234 -23.70 10.62 -13.82
N PRO A 235 -25.04 10.75 -13.88
CA PRO A 235 -25.77 11.35 -14.99
C PRO A 235 -25.20 12.66 -15.55
N VAL A 236 -24.73 13.58 -14.71
CA VAL A 236 -24.12 14.85 -15.13
C VAL A 236 -22.90 14.68 -16.05
N LEU A 237 -22.19 13.55 -15.95
CA LEU A 237 -21.03 13.23 -16.79
C LEU A 237 -21.39 12.37 -18.02
N SER A 238 -22.65 11.99 -18.18
CA SER A 238 -23.13 11.18 -19.31
C SER A 238 -23.54 12.07 -20.48
N PRO A 239 -22.92 11.94 -21.67
CA PRO A 239 -23.29 12.74 -22.85
C PRO A 239 -24.76 12.60 -23.29
N LYS A 240 -25.44 11.57 -22.78
CA LYS A 240 -26.85 11.26 -23.06
C LYS A 240 -27.82 11.87 -22.04
N CYS A 241 -27.33 12.60 -21.05
CA CYS A 241 -28.15 13.30 -20.07
C CYS A 241 -28.27 14.77 -20.44
N CYS A 242 -29.45 15.36 -20.27
CA CYS A 242 -29.67 16.80 -20.42
C CYS A 242 -28.72 17.64 -19.55
N LEU A 243 -28.31 17.14 -18.38
CA LEU A 243 -27.36 17.83 -17.49
C LEU A 243 -25.97 18.00 -18.10
N TYR A 244 -25.59 17.15 -19.06
CA TYR A 244 -24.25 17.21 -19.66
C TYR A 244 -23.95 18.53 -20.36
N ASN A 245 -24.97 19.23 -20.87
CA ASN A 245 -24.82 20.53 -21.51
C ASN A 245 -25.35 21.69 -20.66
N ASN A 246 -25.86 21.41 -19.46
CA ASN A 246 -26.36 22.42 -18.55
C ASN A 246 -25.19 23.14 -17.85
N HIS A 247 -25.09 24.47 -18.00
CA HIS A 247 -23.96 25.24 -17.45
C HIS A 247 -23.87 25.16 -15.92
N GLN A 248 -25.00 25.33 -15.23
CA GLN A 248 -25.06 25.25 -13.77
C GLN A 248 -24.65 23.87 -13.25
N ALA A 249 -25.10 22.79 -13.90
CA ALA A 249 -24.71 21.43 -13.53
C ALA A 249 -23.21 21.18 -13.75
N LYS A 250 -22.63 21.75 -14.82
CA LYS A 250 -21.18 21.70 -15.07
C LYS A 250 -20.39 22.42 -13.98
N ASP A 251 -20.82 23.62 -13.59
CA ASP A 251 -20.14 24.40 -12.57
C ASP A 251 -20.12 23.68 -11.22
N TYR A 252 -21.24 23.03 -10.86
CA TYR A 252 -21.31 22.21 -9.64
C TYR A 252 -20.34 21.02 -9.68
N ILE A 253 -20.34 20.24 -10.76
CA ILE A 253 -19.48 19.04 -10.83
C ILE A 253 -17.99 19.41 -10.95
N ASP A 254 -17.65 20.45 -11.72
CA ASP A 254 -16.25 20.85 -11.91
C ASP A 254 -15.67 21.51 -10.65
N SER A 255 -16.48 22.26 -9.89
CA SER A 255 -16.09 22.76 -8.55
C SER A 255 -15.81 21.60 -7.58
N PHE A 256 -16.73 20.64 -7.49
CA PHE A 256 -16.58 19.48 -6.62
C PHE A 256 -15.34 18.64 -6.95
N ILE A 257 -15.09 18.36 -8.23
CA ILE A 257 -13.91 17.62 -8.67
C ILE A 257 -12.62 18.40 -8.36
N THR A 258 -12.66 19.72 -8.50
CA THR A 258 -11.52 20.58 -8.13
C THR A 258 -11.21 20.46 -6.64
N HIS A 259 -12.22 20.50 -5.77
CA HIS A 259 -12.04 20.31 -4.32
C HIS A 259 -11.54 18.92 -3.95
N CYS A 260 -11.95 17.87 -4.69
CA CYS A 260 -11.42 16.52 -4.49
C CYS A 260 -9.91 16.40 -4.76
N SER A 261 -9.34 17.25 -5.62
CA SER A 261 -7.94 17.08 -6.08
C SER A 261 -6.93 17.05 -4.93
N ARG A 262 -7.04 17.93 -3.94
CA ARG A 262 -6.09 18.00 -2.82
C ARG A 262 -6.21 16.80 -1.86
N PRO A 263 -7.40 16.40 -1.37
CA PRO A 263 -7.54 15.23 -0.52
C PRO A 263 -7.04 13.94 -1.19
N PHE A 264 -7.32 13.74 -2.48
CA PHE A 264 -6.82 12.56 -3.20
C PHE A 264 -5.29 12.58 -3.42
N CYS A 265 -4.69 13.74 -3.73
CA CYS A 265 -3.23 13.89 -3.74
C CYS A 265 -2.63 13.54 -2.36
N SER A 266 -3.25 14.02 -1.29
CA SER A 266 -2.80 13.75 0.09
C SER A 266 -2.90 12.27 0.42
N LEU A 267 -3.99 11.60 0.03
CA LEU A 267 -4.18 10.16 0.21
C LEU A 267 -3.08 9.34 -0.48
N ILE A 268 -2.71 9.70 -1.71
CA ILE A 268 -1.62 9.06 -2.44
C ILE A 268 -0.27 9.29 -1.73
N GLN A 269 -0.02 10.52 -1.25
CA GLN A 269 1.21 10.84 -0.52
C GLN A 269 1.34 10.07 0.79
N ILE A 270 0.23 9.84 1.50
CA ILE A 270 0.21 9.07 2.76
C ILE A 270 0.90 7.72 2.55
N HIS A 271 0.55 6.98 1.50
CA HIS A 271 1.14 5.66 1.22
C HIS A 271 2.65 5.68 0.95
N GLY A 272 3.24 6.84 0.66
CA GLY A 272 4.68 7.02 0.52
C GLY A 272 5.44 7.30 1.83
N HIS A 273 4.75 7.46 2.96
CA HIS A 273 5.38 7.56 4.28
C HIS A 273 5.82 6.19 4.81
N ASN A 274 6.53 6.14 5.94
CA ASN A 274 6.70 4.88 6.67
C ASN A 274 5.37 4.41 7.30
N ARG A 275 5.29 3.15 7.74
CA ARG A 275 4.04 2.54 8.19
C ARG A 275 3.40 3.19 9.41
N ALA A 276 4.21 3.61 10.39
CA ALA A 276 3.70 4.29 11.57
C ALA A 276 3.05 5.64 11.18
N ARG A 277 3.74 6.43 10.35
CA ARG A 277 3.22 7.71 9.85
C ARG A 277 2.04 7.58 8.89
N GLN A 278 1.96 6.48 8.15
CA GLN A 278 0.76 6.17 7.36
C GLN A 278 -0.46 6.10 8.28
N ARG A 279 -0.40 5.30 9.35
CA ARG A 279 -1.50 5.17 10.30
C ARG A 279 -1.95 6.52 10.89
N ASP A 280 -1.00 7.33 11.37
CA ASP A 280 -1.31 8.66 11.93
C ASP A 280 -2.05 9.53 10.91
N LYS A 281 -1.53 9.59 9.68
CA LYS A 281 -2.10 10.44 8.62
C LYS A 281 -3.44 9.93 8.08
N LEU A 282 -3.67 8.62 8.08
CA LEU A 282 -4.97 8.04 7.73
C LEU A 282 -6.06 8.49 8.72
N GLY A 283 -5.73 8.66 10.00
CA GLY A 283 -6.66 9.22 10.98
C GLY A 283 -7.03 10.67 10.65
N HIS A 284 -6.04 11.51 10.35
CA HIS A 284 -6.26 12.93 10.06
C HIS A 284 -6.98 13.20 8.75
N ILE A 285 -6.68 12.44 7.68
CA ILE A 285 -7.29 12.69 6.36
C ILE A 285 -8.81 12.43 6.35
N LEU A 286 -9.35 11.71 7.34
CA LEU A 286 -10.79 11.52 7.48
C LEU A 286 -11.56 12.83 7.70
N GLU A 287 -10.94 13.87 8.29
CA GLU A 287 -11.55 15.19 8.43
C GLU A 287 -11.76 15.87 7.05
N GLU A 288 -10.77 15.75 6.16
CA GLU A 288 -10.88 16.24 4.78
C GLU A 288 -11.95 15.47 3.99
N PHE A 289 -12.01 14.14 4.15
CA PHE A 289 -13.01 13.31 3.49
C PHE A 289 -14.43 13.50 4.05
N ALA A 290 -14.58 13.80 5.34
CA ALA A 290 -15.86 14.17 5.92
C ALA A 290 -16.40 15.48 5.33
N THR A 291 -15.52 16.45 5.10
CA THR A 291 -15.87 17.70 4.41
C THR A 291 -16.30 17.44 2.97
N LEU A 292 -15.57 16.58 2.23
CA LEU A 292 -15.96 16.17 0.88
C LEU A 292 -17.30 15.42 0.86
N GLN A 293 -17.62 14.65 1.90
CA GLN A 293 -18.88 13.90 1.98
C GLN A 293 -20.08 14.85 2.07
N ASP A 294 -20.01 15.87 2.94
CA ASP A 294 -21.04 16.90 3.05
C ASP A 294 -21.20 17.71 1.74
N GLU A 295 -20.09 18.06 1.10
CA GLU A 295 -20.13 18.73 -0.20
C GLU A 295 -20.77 17.84 -1.28
N ALA A 296 -20.39 16.55 -1.33
CA ALA A 296 -20.92 15.60 -2.29
C ALA A 296 -22.44 15.43 -2.16
N GLU A 297 -22.97 15.36 -0.94
CA GLU A 297 -24.40 15.25 -0.67
C GLU A 297 -25.17 16.50 -1.14
N LYS A 298 -24.62 17.70 -0.90
CA LYS A 298 -25.20 18.96 -1.39
C LYS A 298 -25.22 19.02 -2.93
N VAL A 299 -24.13 18.62 -3.56
CA VAL A 299 -24.03 18.61 -5.03
C VAL A 299 -24.97 17.56 -5.63
N ASP A 300 -25.03 16.34 -5.08
CA ASP A 300 -25.98 15.31 -5.51
C ASP A 300 -27.43 15.82 -5.40
N ALA A 301 -27.81 16.48 -4.29
CA ALA A 301 -29.15 17.02 -4.10
C ALA A 301 -29.50 18.14 -5.11
N ALA A 302 -28.54 19.02 -5.40
CA ALA A 302 -28.70 20.06 -6.41
C ALA A 302 -28.86 19.48 -7.82
N LEU A 303 -27.99 18.52 -8.20
CA LEU A 303 -28.06 17.83 -9.49
C LEU A 303 -29.34 17.03 -9.64
N HIS A 304 -29.81 16.36 -8.58
CA HIS A 304 -31.08 15.66 -8.57
C HIS A 304 -32.26 16.60 -8.82
N SER A 305 -32.28 17.75 -8.14
CA SER A 305 -33.32 18.77 -8.29
C SER A 305 -33.36 19.35 -9.71
N LEU A 306 -32.19 19.55 -10.33
CA LEU A 306 -32.09 19.96 -11.73
C LEU A 306 -32.56 18.85 -12.68
N LEU A 307 -32.17 17.60 -12.42
CA LEU A 307 -32.52 16.47 -13.27
C LEU A 307 -34.03 16.23 -13.28
N LEU A 308 -34.70 16.24 -12.13
CA LEU A 308 -36.14 16.03 -12.06
C LEU A 308 -36.95 17.06 -12.85
N LYS A 309 -36.45 18.30 -12.97
CA LYS A 309 -37.08 19.36 -13.77
C LYS A 309 -36.97 19.11 -15.28
N LEU A 310 -35.87 18.49 -15.72
CA LEU A 310 -35.55 18.32 -17.15
C LEU A 310 -35.91 16.92 -17.68
N GLU A 311 -35.69 15.88 -16.87
CA GLU A 311 -35.96 14.47 -17.15
C GLU A 311 -36.63 13.82 -15.92
N PRO A 312 -37.94 14.02 -15.67
CA PRO A 312 -38.63 13.51 -14.46
C PRO A 312 -38.56 11.99 -14.26
N GLN A 313 -38.33 11.25 -15.35
CA GLN A 313 -38.22 9.79 -15.36
C GLN A 313 -36.82 9.29 -14.97
N ARG A 314 -35.82 10.18 -14.86
CA ARG A 314 -34.43 9.83 -14.53
C ARG A 314 -34.07 10.35 -13.15
N GLN A 315 -33.44 9.50 -12.36
CA GLN A 315 -33.02 9.85 -11.00
C GLN A 315 -31.49 9.93 -10.91
N HIS A 316 -31.02 10.97 -10.21
CA HIS A 316 -29.64 11.09 -9.76
C HIS A 316 -29.60 10.68 -8.29
N LEU A 317 -29.14 9.47 -7.96
CA LEU A 317 -29.20 8.95 -6.60
C LEU A 317 -27.80 8.89 -5.99
N ALA A 318 -27.46 9.93 -5.22
CA ALA A 318 -26.30 9.97 -4.33
C ALA A 318 -24.99 9.44 -4.96
N CYS A 319 -24.72 9.79 -6.23
CA CYS A 319 -23.59 9.23 -6.97
C CYS A 319 -22.27 9.69 -6.35
N LEU A 320 -22.13 11.00 -6.10
CA LEU A 320 -20.93 11.60 -5.53
C LEU A 320 -20.75 11.20 -4.07
N GLY A 321 -21.84 11.20 -3.29
CA GLY A 321 -21.83 10.75 -1.91
C GLY A 321 -21.44 9.27 -1.78
N THR A 322 -21.89 8.41 -2.69
CA THR A 322 -21.47 6.99 -2.73
C THR A 322 -19.97 6.85 -3.03
N TRP A 323 -19.44 7.70 -3.91
CA TRP A 323 -18.02 7.73 -4.26
C TRP A 323 -17.13 8.13 -3.09
N VAL A 324 -17.44 9.26 -2.43
CA VAL A 324 -16.65 9.74 -1.29
C VAL A 324 -16.74 8.78 -0.10
N LEU A 325 -17.93 8.21 0.14
CA LEU A 325 -18.13 7.22 1.19
C LEU A 325 -17.32 5.94 0.96
N TYR A 326 -17.21 5.46 -0.28
CA TYR A 326 -16.36 4.31 -0.60
C TYR A 326 -14.91 4.54 -0.18
N HIS A 327 -14.34 5.71 -0.50
CA HIS A 327 -12.98 6.03 -0.11
C HIS A 327 -12.83 6.25 1.40
N SER A 328 -13.80 6.90 2.04
CA SER A 328 -13.83 7.09 3.50
C SER A 328 -13.81 5.74 4.22
N LEU A 329 -14.64 4.78 3.79
CA LEU A 329 -14.68 3.43 4.33
C LEU A 329 -13.35 2.69 4.11
N ARG A 330 -12.72 2.80 2.93
CA ARG A 330 -11.40 2.22 2.69
C ARG A 330 -10.33 2.80 3.61
N ILE A 331 -10.35 4.11 3.87
CA ILE A 331 -9.43 4.77 4.80
C ILE A 331 -9.65 4.27 6.23
N MET A 332 -10.91 4.20 6.70
CA MET A 332 -11.25 3.70 8.04
C MET A 332 -10.81 2.24 8.22
N ILE A 333 -11.08 1.38 7.23
CA ILE A 333 -10.66 -0.02 7.24
C ILE A 333 -9.14 -0.12 7.28
N HIS A 334 -8.43 0.64 6.44
CA HIS A 334 -6.97 0.61 6.41
C HIS A 334 -6.35 1.12 7.72
N TYR A 335 -6.94 2.15 8.34
CA TYR A 335 -6.55 2.63 9.66
C TYR A 335 -6.62 1.51 10.71
N LEU A 336 -7.74 0.78 10.79
CA LEU A 336 -7.87 -0.32 11.75
C LEU A 336 -6.90 -1.47 11.44
N LEU A 337 -6.82 -1.90 10.19
CA LEU A 337 -5.94 -3.01 9.78
C LEU A 337 -4.46 -2.69 10.03
N SER A 338 -4.04 -1.44 9.83
CA SER A 338 -2.67 -0.99 10.13
C SER A 338 -2.29 -1.17 11.61
N GLY A 339 -3.27 -1.17 12.53
CA GLY A 339 -3.01 -1.44 13.94
C GLY A 339 -2.64 -2.89 14.23
N PHE A 340 -3.08 -3.86 13.40
CA PHE A 340 -2.57 -5.23 13.48
C PHE A 340 -1.14 -5.31 12.93
N GLU A 341 -0.87 -4.69 11.78
CA GLU A 341 0.46 -4.67 11.17
C GLU A 341 1.51 -4.02 12.08
N LEU A 342 1.12 -3.00 12.84
CA LEU A 342 1.97 -2.28 13.78
C LEU A 342 1.92 -2.83 15.22
N GLU A 343 1.24 -3.97 15.44
CA GLU A 343 1.11 -4.63 16.75
C GLU A 343 0.55 -3.70 17.86
N LEU A 344 -0.39 -2.82 17.50
CA LEU A 344 -0.95 -1.81 18.41
C LEU A 344 -2.12 -2.33 19.25
N TYR A 345 -2.64 -3.51 18.94
CA TYR A 345 -3.76 -4.12 19.63
C TYR A 345 -3.29 -5.31 20.47
N SER A 346 -3.70 -5.33 21.73
CA SER A 346 -3.56 -6.52 22.58
C SER A 346 -4.62 -7.57 22.23
N MET A 347 -4.34 -8.84 22.53
CA MET A 347 -5.26 -9.96 22.25
C MET A 347 -6.70 -9.73 22.74
N HIS A 348 -6.87 -9.15 23.93
CA HIS A 348 -8.19 -8.88 24.50
C HIS A 348 -8.96 -7.75 23.78
N GLU A 349 -8.30 -7.00 22.89
CA GLU A 349 -8.92 -5.94 22.09
C GLU A 349 -9.42 -6.46 20.73
N TYR A 350 -8.94 -7.63 20.29
CA TYR A 350 -9.19 -8.12 18.92
C TYR A 350 -10.67 -8.26 18.60
N TYR A 351 -11.51 -8.67 19.56
CA TYR A 351 -12.92 -8.94 19.29
C TYR A 351 -13.68 -7.69 18.85
N TYR A 352 -13.50 -6.53 19.50
CA TYR A 352 -14.21 -5.30 19.09
C TYR A 352 -13.62 -4.69 17.82
N ILE A 353 -12.32 -4.86 17.56
CA ILE A 353 -11.71 -4.42 16.30
C ILE A 353 -12.26 -5.25 15.13
N TYR A 354 -12.24 -6.58 15.23
CA TYR A 354 -12.77 -7.45 14.19
C TYR A 354 -14.30 -7.35 14.06
N TRP A 355 -15.02 -7.12 15.15
CA TRP A 355 -16.45 -6.84 15.11
C TRP A 355 -16.73 -5.56 14.30
N TYR A 356 -16.04 -4.47 14.62
CA TYR A 356 -16.23 -3.18 13.93
C TYR A 356 -15.86 -3.29 12.45
N LEU A 357 -14.81 -4.04 12.12
CA LEU A 357 -14.48 -4.35 10.73
C LEU A 357 -15.60 -5.15 10.04
N SER A 358 -16.04 -6.27 10.61
CA SER A 358 -16.97 -7.21 9.96
C SER A 358 -18.43 -6.74 9.91
N GLU A 359 -18.99 -6.40 11.07
CA GLU A 359 -20.41 -6.10 11.23
C GLU A 359 -20.75 -4.66 10.83
N PHE A 360 -19.74 -3.77 10.85
CA PHE A 360 -19.95 -2.35 10.56
C PHE A 360 -19.26 -1.90 9.27
N LEU A 361 -17.93 -1.77 9.23
CA LEU A 361 -17.25 -1.15 8.10
C LEU A 361 -17.38 -1.93 6.79
N TYR A 362 -17.15 -3.24 6.80
CA TYR A 362 -17.33 -4.06 5.60
C TYR A 362 -18.80 -4.17 5.20
N ALA A 363 -19.74 -4.18 6.16
CA ALA A 363 -21.17 -4.14 5.82
C ALA A 363 -21.55 -2.85 5.07
N TRP A 364 -21.07 -1.70 5.55
CA TRP A 364 -21.21 -0.41 4.87
C TRP A 364 -20.51 -0.37 3.51
N LEU A 365 -19.31 -0.94 3.41
CA LEU A 365 -18.56 -1.02 2.16
C LEU A 365 -19.32 -1.85 1.12
N MET A 366 -19.85 -3.01 1.52
CA MET A 366 -20.65 -3.87 0.65
C MET A 366 -21.93 -3.19 0.15
N SER A 367 -22.64 -2.47 1.04
CA SER A 367 -23.81 -1.67 0.65
C SER A 367 -23.44 -0.55 -0.33
N THR A 368 -22.30 0.11 -0.10
CA THR A 368 -21.78 1.18 -0.96
C THR A 368 -21.37 0.66 -2.35
N LEU A 369 -20.67 -0.47 -2.41
CA LEU A 369 -20.32 -1.14 -3.66
C LEU A 369 -21.56 -1.62 -4.42
N SER A 370 -22.57 -2.14 -3.72
CA SER A 370 -23.84 -2.53 -4.33
C SER A 370 -24.60 -1.35 -4.93
N ARG A 371 -24.57 -0.19 -4.27
CA ARG A 371 -25.13 1.06 -4.82
C ARG A 371 -24.39 1.50 -6.08
N ALA A 372 -23.06 1.50 -6.04
CA ALA A 372 -22.23 1.84 -7.21
C ALA A 372 -22.49 0.90 -8.40
N ASP A 373 -22.51 -0.43 -8.19
CA ASP A 373 -22.83 -1.42 -9.24
C ASP A 373 -24.24 -1.19 -9.81
N SER A 374 -25.21 -0.86 -8.95
CA SER A 374 -26.60 -0.55 -9.37
C SER A 374 -26.67 0.71 -10.23
N SER A 375 -25.93 1.78 -9.87
CA SER A 375 -25.84 3.00 -10.66
C SER A 375 -25.24 2.75 -12.06
N GLN A 376 -24.19 1.94 -12.13
CA GLN A 376 -23.60 1.54 -13.42
C GLN A 376 -24.61 0.76 -14.28
N MET A 377 -25.29 -0.22 -13.69
CA MET A 377 -26.29 -1.03 -14.40
C MET A 377 -27.47 -0.18 -14.89
N ALA A 378 -27.90 0.82 -14.11
CA ALA A 378 -28.96 1.72 -14.52
C ALA A 378 -28.55 2.56 -15.74
N GLU A 379 -27.34 3.13 -15.75
CA GLU A 379 -26.83 3.90 -16.87
C GLU A 379 -26.62 3.05 -18.13
N GLU A 380 -26.17 1.81 -17.97
CA GLU A 380 -26.06 0.84 -19.07
C GLU A 380 -27.43 0.54 -19.70
N ARG A 381 -28.48 0.32 -18.88
CA ARG A 381 -29.85 0.09 -19.38
C ARG A 381 -30.38 1.28 -20.17
N ILE A 382 -30.23 2.50 -19.65
CA ILE A 382 -30.62 3.73 -20.35
C ILE A 382 -29.87 3.84 -21.70
N THR A 383 -28.57 3.56 -21.68
CA THR A 383 -27.73 3.57 -22.89
C THR A 383 -28.21 2.58 -23.94
N GLU A 384 -28.62 1.38 -23.53
CA GLU A 384 -29.10 0.33 -24.43
C GLU A 384 -30.49 0.63 -25.01
N GLU A 385 -31.40 1.17 -24.19
CA GLU A 385 -32.75 1.56 -24.64
C GLU A 385 -32.67 2.65 -25.72
N LEU A 386 -31.80 3.64 -25.53
CA LEU A 386 -31.55 4.69 -26.51
C LEU A 386 -30.91 4.14 -27.81
N GLN A 387 -30.03 3.14 -27.72
CA GLN A 387 -29.44 2.48 -28.90
C GLN A 387 -30.45 1.63 -29.69
N ARG A 388 -31.39 0.98 -28.99
CA ARG A 388 -32.48 0.21 -29.63
C ARG A 388 -33.47 1.10 -30.37
N ARG A 389 -33.66 2.35 -29.92
CA ARG A 389 -34.49 3.34 -30.64
C ARG A 389 -33.87 3.81 -31.96
N GLY A 390 -32.56 3.59 -32.18
CA GLY A 390 -31.84 4.06 -33.37
C GLY A 390 -31.30 2.98 -34.33
N SER A 391 -31.37 1.68 -34.01
CA SER A 391 -30.82 0.63 -34.88
C SER A 391 -31.59 -0.70 -34.82
N SER A 392 -31.88 -1.30 -35.98
CA SER A 392 -32.61 -2.57 -36.12
C SER A 392 -31.72 -3.84 -36.02
N LYS A 393 -30.41 -3.71 -35.82
CA LYS A 393 -29.48 -4.85 -35.79
C LYS A 393 -29.09 -5.24 -34.36
N LYS A 394 -29.52 -6.43 -33.93
CA LYS A 394 -29.04 -7.13 -32.73
C LYS A 394 -27.60 -7.62 -32.94
N THR A 395 -26.59 -6.80 -32.64
CA THR A 395 -25.21 -7.28 -32.51
C THR A 395 -25.05 -8.06 -31.19
N LYS A 396 -24.48 -9.26 -31.27
CA LYS A 396 -24.16 -10.10 -30.09
C LYS A 396 -23.23 -9.31 -29.14
N LYS A 397 -23.72 -9.03 -27.93
CA LYS A 397 -22.94 -8.33 -26.89
C LYS A 397 -21.78 -9.20 -26.42
N LYS A 398 -20.57 -8.65 -26.44
CA LYS A 398 -19.47 -9.15 -25.60
C LYS A 398 -19.84 -8.90 -24.14
N LYS A 399 -19.71 -9.93 -23.28
CA LYS A 399 -19.90 -9.82 -21.84
C LYS A 399 -18.83 -8.85 -21.30
N LYS A 400 -19.20 -7.61 -20.99
CA LYS A 400 -18.27 -6.64 -20.39
C LYS A 400 -17.85 -7.14 -19.00
N THR A 401 -16.57 -7.03 -18.69
CA THR A 401 -16.04 -7.30 -17.36
C THR A 401 -16.64 -6.29 -16.38
N ARG A 402 -17.22 -6.78 -15.27
CA ARG A 402 -17.77 -5.90 -14.23
C ARG A 402 -16.62 -5.29 -13.43
N PRO A 403 -16.42 -3.96 -13.45
CA PRO A 403 -15.24 -3.31 -12.89
C PRO A 403 -15.13 -3.50 -11.36
N LEU A 404 -16.25 -3.59 -10.65
CA LEU A 404 -16.28 -3.72 -9.19
C LEU A 404 -16.23 -5.17 -8.68
N SER A 405 -16.28 -6.17 -9.57
CA SER A 405 -16.43 -7.58 -9.16
C SER A 405 -15.30 -8.07 -8.26
N ARG A 406 -14.05 -7.67 -8.55
CA ARG A 406 -12.89 -8.05 -7.73
C ARG A 406 -12.98 -7.42 -6.34
N GLU A 407 -13.25 -6.12 -6.28
CA GLU A 407 -13.37 -5.38 -5.01
C GLU A 407 -14.47 -5.95 -4.11
N ILE A 408 -15.63 -6.26 -4.68
CA ILE A 408 -16.74 -6.93 -4.00
C ILE A 408 -16.29 -8.29 -3.45
N THR A 409 -15.64 -9.11 -4.28
CA THR A 409 -15.20 -10.45 -3.90
C THR A 409 -14.18 -10.41 -2.76
N MET A 410 -13.19 -9.52 -2.85
CA MET A 410 -12.17 -9.34 -1.81
C MET A 410 -12.77 -8.77 -0.53
N SER A 411 -13.65 -7.77 -0.61
CA SER A 411 -14.35 -7.20 0.53
C SER A 411 -15.20 -8.24 1.27
N GLN A 412 -15.91 -9.10 0.55
CA GLN A 412 -16.68 -10.21 1.14
C GLN A 412 -15.79 -11.24 1.83
N ALA A 413 -14.64 -11.59 1.23
CA ALA A 413 -13.69 -12.50 1.84
C ALA A 413 -13.12 -11.92 3.14
N TYR A 414 -12.69 -10.66 3.11
CA TYR A 414 -12.20 -9.94 4.29
C TYR A 414 -13.26 -9.80 5.39
N GLN A 415 -14.51 -9.48 5.01
CA GLN A 415 -15.63 -9.42 5.95
C GLN A 415 -15.81 -10.77 6.68
N ASN A 416 -15.79 -11.87 5.94
CA ASN A 416 -15.90 -13.21 6.52
C ASN A 416 -14.69 -13.59 7.36
N MET A 417 -13.47 -13.21 6.97
CA MET A 417 -12.28 -13.40 7.82
C MET A 417 -12.39 -12.65 9.14
N CYS A 418 -12.83 -11.37 9.10
CA CYS A 418 -13.07 -10.57 10.29
C CYS A 418 -14.18 -11.17 11.17
N ALA A 419 -15.30 -11.60 10.57
CA ALA A 419 -16.40 -12.22 11.31
C ALA A 419 -15.96 -13.54 11.97
N GLY A 420 -15.19 -14.36 11.25
CA GLY A 420 -14.59 -15.58 11.80
C GLY A 420 -13.69 -15.30 13.00
N MET A 421 -12.82 -14.31 12.90
CA MET A 421 -11.95 -13.89 14.01
C MET A 421 -12.74 -13.29 15.18
N TYR A 422 -13.74 -12.46 14.92
CA TYR A 422 -14.63 -11.92 15.95
C TYR A 422 -15.29 -13.06 16.76
N LYS A 423 -15.95 -14.01 16.09
CA LYS A 423 -16.59 -15.16 16.75
C LYS A 423 -15.57 -16.03 17.48
N THR A 424 -14.39 -16.23 16.91
CA THR A 424 -13.27 -16.95 17.56
C THR A 424 -12.88 -16.30 18.88
N MET A 425 -12.72 -14.98 18.89
CA MET A 425 -12.29 -14.25 20.10
C MET A 425 -13.35 -14.28 21.20
N ILE A 426 -14.63 -14.13 20.84
CA ILE A 426 -15.72 -14.24 21.83
C ILE A 426 -15.78 -15.66 22.41
N ALA A 427 -15.69 -16.70 21.58
CA ALA A 427 -15.70 -18.08 22.04
C ALA A 427 -14.52 -18.40 22.97
N LEU A 428 -13.32 -17.91 22.64
CA LEU A 428 -12.14 -18.03 23.51
C LEU A 428 -12.31 -17.27 24.82
N ASP A 429 -12.95 -16.10 24.81
CA ASP A 429 -13.22 -15.34 26.04
C ASP A 429 -14.18 -16.09 26.96
N MET A 430 -15.24 -16.68 26.39
CA MET A 430 -16.20 -17.52 27.12
C MET A 430 -15.55 -18.76 27.74
N ASP A 431 -14.55 -19.34 27.07
CA ASP A 431 -13.76 -20.46 27.57
C ASP A 431 -12.64 -20.02 28.55
N GLY A 432 -12.54 -18.73 28.89
CA GLY A 432 -11.51 -18.20 29.79
C GLY A 432 -10.09 -18.20 29.20
N LYS A 433 -9.97 -18.29 27.86
CA LYS A 433 -8.71 -18.39 27.11
C LYS A 433 -8.23 -17.04 26.57
N VAL A 434 -8.79 -15.93 27.04
CA VAL A 434 -8.34 -14.57 26.73
C VAL A 434 -7.77 -13.93 27.98
N ARG A 435 -6.48 -13.59 27.93
CA ARG A 435 -5.83 -12.89 29.05
C ARG A 435 -6.26 -11.42 29.07
N LYS A 436 -6.94 -11.02 30.14
CA LYS A 436 -7.28 -9.62 30.43
C LYS A 436 -6.36 -9.09 31.53
N PRO A 437 -5.63 -7.98 31.32
CA PRO A 437 -4.91 -7.29 32.39
C PRO A 437 -5.86 -6.91 33.54
N GLN A 438 -5.32 -6.80 34.76
CA GLN A 438 -6.05 -6.17 35.85
C GLN A 438 -6.03 -4.66 35.61
N PHE A 439 -7.20 -4.07 35.38
CA PHE A 439 -7.32 -2.65 35.08
C PHE A 439 -7.68 -1.90 36.37
N GLU A 440 -6.76 -1.08 36.89
CA GLU A 440 -7.01 -0.23 38.07
C GLU A 440 -7.48 1.17 37.68
N LEU A 441 -6.95 1.72 36.59
CA LEU A 441 -7.21 3.09 36.09
C LEU A 441 -7.74 3.11 34.65
N ASP A 442 -8.14 1.96 34.12
CA ASP A 442 -8.51 1.78 32.72
C ASP A 442 -9.81 0.96 32.59
N SER A 443 -10.54 1.14 31.50
CA SER A 443 -11.72 0.36 31.19
C SER A 443 -11.80 0.03 29.69
N GLU A 444 -12.55 -1.02 29.37
CA GLU A 444 -12.81 -1.40 27.97
C GLU A 444 -13.41 -0.25 27.16
N GLN A 445 -14.23 0.59 27.80
CA GLN A 445 -14.82 1.78 27.18
C GLN A 445 -13.76 2.78 26.73
N VAL A 446 -12.82 3.15 27.62
CA VAL A 446 -11.78 4.15 27.30
C VAL A 446 -10.89 3.66 26.16
N ARG A 447 -10.50 2.38 26.19
CA ARG A 447 -9.72 1.77 25.10
C ARG A 447 -10.50 1.78 23.79
N TYR A 448 -11.75 1.33 23.80
CA TYR A 448 -12.62 1.33 22.64
C TYR A 448 -12.72 2.74 22.03
N GLU A 449 -13.10 3.73 22.85
CA GLU A 449 -13.24 5.12 22.41
C GLU A 449 -11.94 5.67 21.82
N HIS A 450 -10.78 5.36 22.42
CA HIS A 450 -9.48 5.75 21.88
C HIS A 450 -9.13 5.07 20.56
N ARG A 451 -9.46 3.78 20.37
CA ARG A 451 -9.20 3.06 19.12
C ARG A 451 -10.01 3.61 17.94
N PHE A 452 -11.23 4.07 18.21
CA PHE A 452 -12.15 4.57 17.20
C PHE A 452 -12.24 6.11 17.15
N ALA A 453 -11.50 6.84 17.99
CA ALA A 453 -11.52 8.30 18.06
C ALA A 453 -11.35 9.02 16.71
N PRO A 454 -10.47 8.57 15.78
CA PRO A 454 -10.34 9.22 14.48
C PRO A 454 -11.60 9.18 13.60
N PHE A 455 -12.57 8.34 13.94
CA PHE A 455 -13.82 8.21 13.19
C PHE A 455 -14.87 9.24 13.62
N ASN A 456 -14.63 9.97 14.70
CA ASN A 456 -15.57 10.97 15.21
C ASN A 456 -15.77 12.17 14.26
N SER A 457 -14.83 12.42 13.33
CA SER A 457 -14.98 13.45 12.30
C SER A 457 -15.92 13.02 11.16
N VAL A 458 -16.21 11.73 11.03
CA VAL A 458 -17.03 11.16 9.95
C VAL A 458 -18.48 11.04 10.42
N VAL A 459 -19.40 11.62 9.65
CA VAL A 459 -20.85 11.54 9.93
C VAL A 459 -21.48 10.28 9.35
N THR A 460 -21.04 9.86 8.16
CA THR A 460 -21.54 8.68 7.45
C THR A 460 -20.38 7.73 7.13
N PRO A 461 -20.36 6.50 7.67
CA PRO A 461 -21.35 5.95 8.59
C PRO A 461 -21.21 6.55 10.01
N PRO A 462 -22.30 6.63 10.78
CA PRO A 462 -22.27 7.25 12.11
C PRO A 462 -21.38 6.43 13.07
N PRO A 463 -20.51 7.06 13.88
CA PRO A 463 -19.63 6.33 14.78
C PRO A 463 -20.44 5.47 15.76
N VAL A 464 -20.03 4.21 15.94
CA VAL A 464 -20.67 3.33 16.92
C VAL A 464 -20.04 3.60 18.28
N HIS A 465 -20.80 4.20 19.18
CA HIS A 465 -20.35 4.41 20.56
C HIS A 465 -20.30 3.11 21.35
N TYR A 466 -19.49 3.07 22.41
CA TYR A 466 -19.24 1.85 23.18
C TYR A 466 -20.51 1.17 23.70
N ILE A 467 -21.47 1.95 24.22
CA ILE A 467 -22.76 1.41 24.71
C ILE A 467 -23.51 0.69 23.57
N GLN A 468 -23.60 1.31 22.40
CA GLN A 468 -24.24 0.73 21.22
C GLN A 468 -23.52 -0.54 20.76
N PHE A 469 -22.18 -0.55 20.80
CA PHE A 469 -21.41 -1.76 20.53
C PHE A 469 -21.77 -2.90 21.50
N LYS A 470 -21.84 -2.64 22.81
CA LYS A 470 -22.22 -3.66 23.80
C LYS A 470 -23.63 -4.17 23.57
N GLU A 471 -24.57 -3.30 23.23
CA GLU A 471 -25.93 -3.70 22.88
C GLU A 471 -25.94 -4.57 21.62
N MET A 472 -25.29 -4.16 20.54
CA MET A 472 -25.28 -4.90 19.27
C MET A 472 -24.53 -6.23 19.35
N SER A 473 -23.59 -6.38 20.28
CA SER A 473 -22.81 -7.61 20.50
C SER A 473 -23.33 -8.49 21.64
N ASP A 474 -24.44 -8.11 22.30
CA ASP A 474 -24.97 -8.87 23.44
C ASP A 474 -25.58 -10.22 23.02
N LEU A 475 -24.91 -11.30 23.41
CA LEU A 475 -25.35 -12.67 23.16
C LEU A 475 -26.60 -13.08 23.95
N LYS A 476 -26.95 -12.36 25.03
CA LYS A 476 -28.14 -12.65 25.85
C LYS A 476 -29.45 -12.37 25.12
N LYS A 477 -29.40 -11.66 23.99
CA LYS A 477 -30.55 -11.38 23.13
C LYS A 477 -31.09 -12.64 22.42
N TYR A 478 -30.31 -13.71 22.36
CA TYR A 478 -30.72 -14.98 21.77
C TYR A 478 -31.29 -15.93 22.83
N THR A 479 -32.31 -16.70 22.48
CA THR A 479 -32.95 -17.68 23.38
C THR A 479 -32.93 -19.09 22.76
N PRO A 480 -32.17 -20.06 23.30
CA PRO A 480 -31.18 -19.89 24.38
C PRO A 480 -29.94 -19.08 23.92
N PRO A 481 -29.18 -18.48 24.86
CA PRO A 481 -27.92 -17.82 24.51
C PRO A 481 -26.92 -18.81 23.89
N PRO A 482 -26.18 -18.42 22.83
CA PRO A 482 -25.20 -19.30 22.20
C PRO A 482 -24.07 -19.66 23.17
N GLN A 483 -23.63 -20.91 23.12
CA GLN A 483 -22.46 -21.39 23.87
C GLN A 483 -21.16 -21.17 23.08
N SER A 484 -20.01 -21.33 23.73
CA SER A 484 -18.70 -21.19 23.07
C SER A 484 -18.54 -22.14 21.87
N ALA A 485 -19.07 -23.37 21.97
CA ALA A 485 -19.08 -24.34 20.87
C ALA A 485 -19.86 -23.85 19.64
N ASP A 486 -21.02 -23.19 19.84
CA ASP A 486 -21.82 -22.63 18.75
C ASP A 486 -21.06 -21.52 18.02
N LEU A 487 -20.35 -20.68 18.78
CA LEU A 487 -19.55 -19.59 18.24
C LEU A 487 -18.30 -20.08 17.50
N TYR A 488 -17.64 -21.14 17.99
CA TYR A 488 -16.56 -21.79 17.24
C TYR A 488 -17.07 -22.36 15.91
N LEU A 489 -18.24 -23.01 15.91
CA LEU A 489 -18.84 -23.51 14.68
C LEU A 489 -19.22 -22.36 13.72
N ALA A 490 -19.76 -21.26 14.24
CA ALA A 490 -20.04 -20.06 13.46
C ALA A 490 -18.75 -19.45 12.87
N ALA A 491 -17.67 -19.37 13.66
CA ALA A 491 -16.36 -18.92 13.19
C ALA A 491 -15.85 -19.81 12.04
N SER A 492 -15.95 -21.13 12.19
CA SER A 492 -15.58 -22.08 11.13
C SER A 492 -16.39 -21.86 9.85
N LYS A 493 -17.69 -21.56 9.94
CA LYS A 493 -18.55 -21.28 8.78
C LYS A 493 -18.10 -20.02 8.05
N HIS A 494 -17.75 -18.95 8.78
CA HIS A 494 -17.23 -17.73 8.17
C HIS A 494 -15.88 -17.97 7.46
N PHE A 495 -14.93 -18.66 8.09
CA PHE A 495 -13.67 -19.01 7.42
C PHE A 495 -13.89 -19.91 6.19
N GLN A 496 -14.85 -20.85 6.27
CA GLN A 496 -15.26 -21.67 5.12
C GLN A 496 -15.83 -20.82 3.99
N GLN A 497 -16.66 -19.82 4.30
CA GLN A 497 -17.23 -18.91 3.31
C GLN A 497 -16.14 -18.07 2.64
N ALA A 498 -15.20 -17.52 3.41
CA ALA A 498 -14.05 -16.80 2.87
C ALA A 498 -13.23 -17.69 1.93
N LYS A 499 -12.96 -18.94 2.33
CA LYS A 499 -12.28 -19.93 1.49
C LYS A 499 -13.03 -20.17 0.18
N LEU A 500 -14.34 -20.43 0.23
CA LEU A 500 -15.15 -20.70 -0.97
C LEU A 500 -15.19 -19.52 -1.93
N ILE A 501 -15.28 -18.29 -1.41
CA ILE A 501 -15.22 -17.08 -2.22
C ILE A 501 -13.87 -16.98 -2.95
N LEU A 502 -12.79 -17.18 -2.21
CA LEU A 502 -11.42 -17.00 -2.71
C LEU A 502 -10.96 -18.12 -3.66
N GLU A 503 -11.38 -19.36 -3.46
CA GLU A 503 -11.06 -20.47 -4.36
C GLU A 503 -11.73 -20.33 -5.75
N ASN A 504 -12.77 -19.49 -5.84
CA ASN A 504 -13.44 -19.16 -7.10
C ASN A 504 -12.83 -17.95 -7.83
N VAL A 505 -11.81 -17.30 -7.27
CA VAL A 505 -11.14 -16.17 -7.92
C VAL A 505 -10.26 -16.69 -9.07
N PRO A 506 -10.49 -16.25 -10.32
CA PRO A 506 -9.63 -16.64 -11.44
C PRO A 506 -8.25 -16.00 -11.27
N SER A 507 -7.19 -16.80 -11.42
CA SER A 507 -5.79 -16.37 -11.27
C SER A 507 -5.51 -15.72 -9.90
N PRO A 508 -5.50 -16.50 -8.81
CA PRO A 508 -5.35 -15.97 -7.46
C PRO A 508 -4.00 -15.28 -7.27
N ASP A 509 -4.05 -14.01 -6.89
CA ASP A 509 -2.86 -13.22 -6.57
C ASP A 509 -2.22 -13.65 -5.23
N PRO A 510 -1.03 -13.12 -4.86
CA PRO A 510 -0.38 -13.48 -3.60
C PRO A 510 -1.24 -13.22 -2.36
N GLU A 511 -2.11 -12.21 -2.40
CA GLU A 511 -2.97 -11.85 -1.28
C GLU A 511 -4.06 -12.90 -1.04
N VAL A 512 -4.74 -13.34 -2.11
CA VAL A 512 -5.71 -14.45 -2.07
C VAL A 512 -5.06 -15.70 -1.44
N ASN A 513 -3.83 -16.02 -1.85
CA ASN A 513 -3.11 -17.18 -1.33
C ASN A 513 -2.75 -17.04 0.16
N ARG A 514 -2.35 -15.84 0.62
CA ARG A 514 -2.07 -15.58 2.04
C ARG A 514 -3.32 -15.76 2.90
N ILE A 515 -4.47 -15.23 2.47
CA ILE A 515 -5.73 -15.40 3.21
C ILE A 515 -6.15 -16.88 3.25
N LEU A 516 -6.04 -17.60 2.14
CA LEU A 516 -6.34 -19.04 2.10
C LEU A 516 -5.43 -19.86 3.04
N LYS A 517 -4.15 -19.46 3.16
CA LYS A 517 -3.18 -20.09 4.08
C LYS A 517 -3.58 -19.91 5.56
N VAL A 518 -4.34 -18.87 5.89
CA VAL A 518 -4.87 -18.62 7.24
C VAL A 518 -6.25 -19.27 7.44
N ALA A 519 -7.15 -19.11 6.48
CA ALA A 519 -8.52 -19.61 6.58
C ALA A 519 -8.57 -21.14 6.74
N LYS A 520 -7.76 -21.89 5.97
CA LYS A 520 -7.79 -23.36 5.96
C LYS A 520 -7.44 -23.97 7.34
N PRO A 521 -6.32 -23.62 7.99
CA PRO A 521 -6.05 -24.06 9.36
C PRO A 521 -7.13 -23.62 10.34
N ASN A 522 -7.57 -22.35 10.28
CA ASN A 522 -8.55 -21.83 11.24
C ASN A 522 -9.89 -22.56 11.15
N ILE A 523 -10.34 -23.02 9.97
CA ILE A 523 -11.53 -23.90 9.84
C ILE A 523 -11.37 -25.16 10.70
N VAL A 524 -10.23 -25.83 10.60
CA VAL A 524 -9.95 -27.08 11.32
C VAL A 524 -9.89 -26.83 12.82
N VAL A 525 -9.14 -25.82 13.23
CA VAL A 525 -8.94 -25.46 14.65
C VAL A 525 -10.26 -25.09 15.32
N MET A 526 -11.10 -24.30 14.65
CA MET A 526 -12.42 -23.94 15.18
C MET A 526 -13.34 -25.15 15.32
N LYS A 527 -13.34 -26.09 14.37
CA LYS A 527 -14.10 -27.35 14.49
C LYS A 527 -13.62 -28.23 15.64
N LEU A 528 -12.31 -28.30 15.87
CA LEU A 528 -11.74 -29.04 17.01
C LEU A 528 -12.17 -28.44 18.35
N LEU A 529 -12.11 -27.11 18.48
CA LEU A 529 -12.57 -26.41 19.69
C LEU A 529 -14.07 -26.58 19.93
N ALA A 530 -14.89 -26.50 18.87
CA ALA A 530 -16.32 -26.79 18.94
C ALA A 530 -16.59 -28.22 19.44
N GLY A 531 -15.77 -29.19 19.04
CA GLY A 531 -15.81 -30.58 19.51
C GLY A 531 -15.25 -30.82 20.92
N GLY A 532 -14.81 -29.77 21.63
CA GLY A 532 -14.29 -29.87 22.99
C GLY A 532 -12.79 -30.21 23.09
N HIS A 533 -12.05 -30.20 22.00
CA HIS A 533 -10.61 -30.45 22.03
C HIS A 533 -9.89 -29.39 22.89
N LYS A 534 -9.10 -29.84 23.88
CA LYS A 534 -8.38 -28.95 24.83
C LYS A 534 -9.29 -27.95 25.54
N LYS A 535 -10.55 -28.34 25.82
CA LYS A 535 -11.49 -27.49 26.57
C LYS A 535 -11.01 -27.23 28.00
N GLU A 536 -10.48 -28.26 28.66
CA GLU A 536 -10.02 -28.16 30.06
C GLU A 536 -8.61 -27.57 30.20
N THR A 537 -7.87 -27.44 29.10
CA THR A 537 -6.51 -26.93 29.10
C THR A 537 -6.49 -25.42 29.36
N LYS A 538 -5.69 -24.98 30.34
CA LYS A 538 -5.49 -23.55 30.67
C LYS A 538 -4.44 -22.84 29.81
N VAL A 539 -3.81 -23.57 28.89
CA VAL A 539 -2.81 -23.00 27.98
C VAL A 539 -3.51 -22.07 26.99
N LEU A 540 -3.00 -20.84 26.90
CA LEU A 540 -3.56 -19.81 26.02
C LEU A 540 -3.25 -20.14 24.55
N PRO A 541 -4.17 -19.82 23.63
CA PRO A 541 -3.90 -19.95 22.20
C PRO A 541 -2.82 -18.97 21.76
N GLN A 542 -2.05 -19.36 20.74
CA GLN A 542 -1.13 -18.47 20.05
C GLN A 542 -1.73 -17.97 18.74
N PHE A 543 -1.47 -16.70 18.42
CA PHE A 543 -1.90 -16.06 17.18
C PHE A 543 -0.67 -15.79 16.31
N ASP A 544 -0.52 -16.56 15.24
CA ASP A 544 0.63 -16.47 14.34
C ASP A 544 0.29 -15.62 13.10
N PHE A 545 0.79 -14.39 13.07
CA PHE A 545 0.61 -13.44 11.96
C PHE A 545 1.64 -13.60 10.83
N SER A 546 2.54 -14.59 10.88
CA SER A 546 3.59 -14.77 9.86
C SER A 546 3.06 -15.04 8.45
N ALA A 547 1.87 -15.64 8.34
CA ALA A 547 1.22 -15.90 7.06
C ALA A 547 0.47 -14.67 6.50
N HIS A 548 -0.06 -13.82 7.38
CA HIS A 548 -0.84 -12.65 7.02
C HIS A 548 -0.87 -11.62 8.16
N LYS A 549 -0.53 -10.38 7.83
CA LYS A 549 -0.38 -9.25 8.77
C LYS A 549 -1.65 -8.85 9.54
N TYR A 550 -2.83 -9.12 9.00
CA TYR A 550 -4.11 -8.76 9.65
C TYR A 550 -4.85 -9.95 10.24
N PHE A 551 -4.50 -11.19 9.87
CA PHE A 551 -5.26 -12.38 10.22
C PHE A 551 -4.30 -13.47 10.69
N PRO A 552 -4.37 -13.88 11.96
CA PRO A 552 -3.48 -14.88 12.49
C PRO A 552 -3.98 -16.31 12.20
N VAL A 553 -3.04 -17.24 12.07
CA VAL A 553 -3.33 -18.66 12.29
C VAL A 553 -3.46 -18.90 13.79
N VAL A 554 -4.61 -19.42 14.22
CA VAL A 554 -4.86 -19.75 15.62
C VAL A 554 -4.24 -21.10 15.93
N LYS A 555 -3.30 -21.17 16.88
CA LYS A 555 -2.64 -22.40 17.31
C LYS A 555 -3.05 -22.74 18.74
N ILE A 556 -3.47 -23.99 18.98
CA ILE A 556 -3.82 -24.49 20.30
C ILE A 556 -2.69 -25.41 20.78
N ILE A 557 -1.97 -24.96 21.82
CA ILE A 557 -0.80 -25.67 22.39
C ILE A 557 -1.22 -26.81 23.29
#